data_AF-A0A1G6YNN9-F1
#
_entry.id   AF-A0A1G6YNN9-F1
#
_cell.length_a   1.000
_cell.length_b   1.000
_cell.length_c   1.000
_cell.angle_alpha   90.00
_cell.angle_beta   90.00
_cell.angle_gamma   90.00
#
_symmetry.space_group_name_H-M   'P 1'
#
loop_
_entity.id
_entity.type
_entity.pdbx_description
1 polymer ?
#
loop_
_entity_poly.entity_id
_entity_poly.type
_entity_poly.pdbx_seq_one_letter_code
_entity_poly.pdbx_strand_id
1 'polypeptide(L)'
;MKRHPIAVTETTPEGLTALIYHIAHGASQGQLDPEFVRKLGKRVNRELEAMEEADQLNEEDKRQLHDAVQVLHATTDAEEGALLTKALERLRAEDGNAAHSREQIG
;
A
#
# COMPACT_ATOMS: atom_id res chain seq x y z
N MET A 1 -32.54 -21.02 13.33
CA MET A 1 -31.21 -20.67 12.79
C MET A 1 -31.41 -19.67 11.66
N LYS A 2 -31.08 -18.39 11.87
CA LYS A 2 -31.19 -17.36 10.84
C LYS A 2 -29.97 -17.50 9.93
N ARG A 3 -30.18 -17.98 8.70
CA ARG A 3 -29.14 -17.95 7.65
C ARG A 3 -28.91 -16.47 7.33
N HIS A 4 -27.76 -15.93 7.73
CA HIS A 4 -27.30 -14.67 7.18
C HIS A 4 -27.09 -14.88 5.68
N PRO A 5 -27.72 -14.09 4.80
CA PRO A 5 -27.27 -14.07 3.42
C PRO A 5 -25.81 -13.63 3.47
N ILE A 6 -24.92 -14.51 3.02
CA ILE A 6 -23.57 -14.11 2.67
C ILE A 6 -23.81 -13.06 1.59
N ALA A 7 -23.65 -11.78 1.94
CA ALA A 7 -23.70 -10.71 0.97
C ALA A 7 -22.56 -11.03 0.01
N VAL A 8 -22.93 -11.56 -1.16
CA VAL A 8 -22.05 -11.58 -2.32
C VAL A 8 -21.90 -10.11 -2.65
N THR A 9 -20.89 -9.47 -2.06
CA THR A 9 -20.50 -8.12 -2.43
C THR A 9 -19.93 -8.25 -3.82
N GLU A 10 -20.76 -8.01 -4.81
CA GLU A 10 -20.33 -7.90 -6.19
C GLU A 10 -19.26 -6.79 -6.23
N THR A 11 -18.02 -7.15 -6.54
CA THR A 11 -16.93 -6.18 -6.67
C THR A 11 -17.25 -5.31 -7.88
N THR A 12 -17.72 -4.09 -7.66
CA THR A 12 -17.92 -3.14 -8.78
C THR A 12 -16.63 -2.36 -9.05
N PRO A 13 -16.40 -1.92 -10.29
CA PRO A 13 -15.21 -1.13 -10.64
C PRO A 13 -15.09 0.15 -9.81
N GLU A 14 -16.21 0.83 -9.55
CA GLU A 14 -16.25 2.05 -8.76
C GLU A 14 -15.97 1.77 -7.29
N GLY A 15 -16.53 0.68 -6.75
CA GLY A 15 -16.30 0.26 -5.38
C GLY A 15 -14.84 -0.11 -5.14
N LEU A 16 -14.22 -0.82 -6.08
CA LEU A 16 -12.81 -1.16 -6.03
C LEU A 16 -11.92 0.08 -6.14
N THR A 17 -12.22 1.00 -7.07
CA THR A 17 -11.52 2.28 -7.20
C THR A 17 -11.56 3.10 -5.91
N ALA A 18 -12.75 3.26 -5.32
CA ALA A 18 -12.91 3.99 -4.07
C ALA A 18 -12.14 3.34 -2.91
N LEU A 19 -12.16 2.01 -2.82
CA LEU A 19 -11.39 1.26 -1.83
C LEU A 19 -9.89 1.49 -1.99
N ILE A 20 -9.36 1.46 -3.22
CA ILE A 20 -7.94 1.67 -3.50
C ILE A 20 -7.51 3.07 -3.06
N TYR A 21 -8.27 4.12 -3.40
CA TYR A 21 -7.95 5.48 -2.95
C TYR A 21 -8.00 5.62 -1.43
N HIS A 22 -8.95 4.96 -0.76
CA HIS A 22 -9.02 4.98 0.70
C HIS A 22 -7.79 4.31 1.36
N ILE A 23 -7.34 3.19 0.79
CA ILE A 23 -6.11 2.51 1.24
C ILE A 23 -4.89 3.40 1.00
N ALA A 24 -4.75 3.97 -0.20
CA ALA A 24 -3.63 4.86 -0.52
C ALA A 24 -3.59 6.07 0.41
N HIS A 25 -4.75 6.67 0.69
CA HIS A 25 -4.85 7.76 1.65
C HIS A 25 -4.40 7.32 3.05
N GLY A 26 -4.94 6.22 3.59
CA GLY A 26 -4.53 5.70 4.90
C GLY A 26 -3.05 5.33 4.98
N ALA A 27 -2.48 4.79 3.90
CA ALA A 27 -1.05 4.50 3.80
C ALA A 27 -0.20 5.78 3.87
N SER A 28 -0.56 6.81 3.10
CA SER A 28 0.14 8.12 3.13
C SER A 28 0.08 8.84 4.48
N GLN A 29 -0.91 8.52 5.32
CA GLN A 29 -1.03 9.06 6.66
C GLN A 29 -0.25 8.23 7.70
N GLY A 30 0.45 7.17 7.28
CA GLY A 30 1.14 6.23 8.17
C GLY A 30 0.19 5.43 9.07
N GLN A 31 -1.10 5.34 8.70
CA GLN A 31 -2.13 4.65 9.49
C GLN A 31 -2.19 3.15 9.19
N LEU A 32 -1.60 2.73 8.07
CA LEU A 32 -1.57 1.35 7.61
C LEU A 32 -0.14 0.80 7.64
N ASP A 33 -0.02 -0.47 8.01
CA ASP A 33 1.23 -1.21 7.94
C ASP A 33 1.66 -1.38 6.45
N PRO A 34 2.89 -1.00 6.06
CA PRO A 34 3.35 -1.13 4.68
C PRO A 34 3.29 -2.55 4.12
N GLU A 35 3.56 -3.58 4.94
CA GLU A 35 3.45 -4.98 4.52
C GLU A 35 1.99 -5.36 4.25
N PHE A 36 1.06 -4.83 5.05
CA PHE A 36 -0.37 -5.00 4.83
C PHE A 36 -0.82 -4.32 3.52
N VAL A 37 -0.39 -3.07 3.29
CA VAL A 37 -0.69 -2.33 2.06
C VAL A 37 -0.14 -3.06 0.83
N ARG A 38 1.08 -3.59 0.90
CA ARG A 38 1.69 -4.39 -0.19
C ARG A 38 0.92 -5.68 -0.48
N LYS A 39 0.42 -6.38 0.55
CA LYS A 39 -0.43 -7.57 0.37
C LYS A 39 -1.77 -7.20 -0.27
N LEU A 40 -2.36 -6.07 0.12
CA LEU A 40 -3.58 -5.56 -0.49
C LEU A 40 -3.37 -5.18 -1.95
N GLY A 41 -2.28 -4.47 -2.29
CA GLY A 41 -1.96 -4.14 -3.68
C GLY A 41 -1.88 -5.38 -4.58
N LYS A 42 -1.22 -6.45 -4.11
CA LYS A 42 -1.20 -7.74 -4.84
C LYS A 42 -2.58 -8.35 -5.05
N ARG A 43 -3.48 -8.21 -4.07
CA ARG A 43 -4.85 -8.74 -4.16
C ARG A 43 -5.70 -7.91 -5.11
N VAL A 44 -5.55 -6.58 -5.06
CA VAL A 44 -6.20 -5.65 -5.99
C VAL A 44 -5.79 -5.94 -7.43
N ASN A 45 -4.50 -6.15 -7.69
CA ASN A 45 -4.03 -6.48 -9.04
C ASN A 45 -4.68 -7.77 -9.59
N ARG A 46 -4.80 -8.81 -8.75
CA ARG A 46 -5.48 -10.05 -9.14
C ARG A 46 -6.98 -9.86 -9.41
N GLU A 47 -7.64 -8.99 -8.64
CA GLU A 47 -9.04 -8.67 -8.87
C GLU A 47 -9.21 -7.90 -10.18
N LEU A 48 -8.33 -6.92 -10.45
CA LEU A 48 -8.32 -6.18 -11.72
C LEU A 48 -8.09 -7.12 -12.91
N GLU A 49 -7.10 -8.01 -12.83
CA GLU A 49 -6.84 -9.03 -13.85
C GLU A 49 -8.09 -9.91 -14.09
N ALA A 50 -8.76 -10.36 -13.02
CA ALA A 50 -9.97 -11.17 -13.15
C ALA A 50 -11.15 -10.40 -13.78
N MET A 51 -11.30 -9.11 -13.46
CA MET A 51 -12.33 -8.24 -14.05
C MET A 51 -12.05 -7.92 -15.52
N GLU A 52 -10.78 -7.77 -15.91
CA GLU A 52 -10.35 -7.61 -17.30
C GLU A 52 -10.60 -8.89 -18.11
N GLU A 53 -10.25 -10.07 -17.57
CA GLU A 53 -10.51 -11.37 -18.21
C GLU A 53 -12.00 -11.67 -18.38
N ALA A 54 -12.83 -11.18 -17.46
CA ALA A 54 -14.29 -11.34 -17.50
C ALA A 54 -14.99 -10.33 -18.43
N ASP A 55 -14.25 -9.42 -19.08
CA ASP A 55 -14.77 -8.31 -19.91
C ASP A 55 -15.82 -7.47 -19.17
N GLN A 56 -15.63 -7.31 -17.84
CA GLN A 56 -16.53 -6.59 -16.94
C GLN A 56 -16.25 -5.09 -16.86
N LEU A 57 -15.20 -4.62 -17.55
CA LEU A 57 -14.70 -3.26 -17.45
C LEU A 57 -14.82 -2.53 -18.78
N ASN A 58 -15.46 -1.36 -18.76
CA ASN A 58 -15.36 -0.43 -19.88
C ASN A 58 -13.99 0.29 -19.86
N GLU A 59 -13.62 0.98 -20.94
CA GLU A 59 -12.32 1.65 -21.05
C GLU A 59 -12.09 2.77 -20.02
N GLU A 60 -13.16 3.40 -19.54
CA GLU A 60 -13.08 4.38 -18.47
C GLU A 60 -12.82 3.73 -17.12
N ASP A 61 -13.51 2.64 -16.79
CA ASP A 61 -13.31 1.87 -15.57
C ASP A 61 -11.90 1.31 -15.51
N LYS A 62 -11.39 0.75 -16.62
CA LYS A 62 -10.00 0.30 -16.74
C LYS A 62 -9.04 1.42 -16.41
N ARG A 63 -9.20 2.59 -17.05
CA ARG A 63 -8.32 3.74 -16.83
C ARG A 63 -8.34 4.19 -15.37
N GLN A 64 -9.52 4.29 -14.76
CA GLN A 64 -9.66 4.71 -13.36
C GLN A 64 -9.03 3.71 -12.39
N LEU A 65 -9.23 2.41 -12.60
CA LEU A 65 -8.65 1.36 -11.78
C LEU A 65 -7.12 1.32 -11.90
N HIS A 66 -6.58 1.44 -13.12
CA HIS A 66 -5.13 1.49 -13.34
C HIS A 66 -4.51 2.72 -12.67
N ASP A 67 -5.13 3.90 -12.76
CA ASP A 67 -4.67 5.10 -12.07
C ASP A 67 -4.68 4.92 -10.53
N ALA A 68 -5.78 4.38 -9.99
CA ALA A 68 -5.89 4.13 -8.55
C ALA A 68 -4.81 3.14 -8.08
N VAL A 69 -4.59 2.04 -8.81
CA VAL A 69 -3.53 1.05 -8.53
C VAL A 69 -2.15 1.71 -8.57
N GLN A 70 -1.90 2.56 -9.56
CA GLN A 70 -0.63 3.28 -9.67
C GLN A 70 -0.39 4.21 -8.47
N VAL A 71 -1.42 4.93 -8.01
CA VAL A 71 -1.36 5.77 -6.80
C VAL A 71 -1.05 4.94 -5.55
N LEU A 72 -1.69 3.76 -5.42
CA LEU A 72 -1.44 2.86 -4.30
C LEU A 72 0.01 2.36 -4.27
N HIS A 73 0.54 1.92 -5.41
CA HIS A 73 1.94 1.47 -5.52
C HIS A 73 2.92 2.61 -5.21
N ALA A 74 2.74 3.79 -5.84
CA ALA A 74 3.59 4.94 -5.59
C ALA A 74 3.60 5.36 -4.12
N THR A 75 2.45 5.31 -3.45
CA THR A 75 2.35 5.59 -2.01
C THR A 75 3.11 4.56 -1.19
N THR A 76 2.96 3.28 -1.50
CA THR A 76 3.65 2.19 -0.79
C THR A 76 5.17 2.32 -0.93
N ASP A 77 5.66 2.58 -2.14
CA ASP A 77 7.09 2.74 -2.43
C ASP A 77 7.67 3.98 -1.71
N ALA A 78 6.91 5.08 -1.65
CA ALA A 78 7.32 6.29 -0.93
C ALA A 78 7.45 6.04 0.58
N GLU A 79 6.50 5.33 1.19
CA GLU A 79 6.54 4.97 2.62
C GLU A 79 7.70 4.01 2.93
N GLU A 80 7.93 2.99 2.10
CA GLU A 80 9.09 2.10 2.24
C GLU A 80 10.41 2.87 2.13
N GLY A 81 10.51 3.80 1.17
CA GLY A 81 11.67 4.69 1.02
C GLY A 81 11.91 5.59 2.24
N ALA A 82 10.84 6.13 2.82
CA ALA A 82 10.92 6.95 4.04
C ALA A 82 11.39 6.13 5.25
N LEU A 83 10.93 4.88 5.39
CA LEU A 83 11.35 3.97 6.45
C LEU A 83 12.83 3.58 6.31
N LEU A 84 13.28 3.26 5.09
CA LEU A 84 14.69 2.97 4.81
C LEU A 84 15.60 4.17 5.12
N THR A 85 15.18 5.37 4.71
CA THR A 85 15.92 6.61 4.99
C THR A 85 16.07 6.85 6.50
N LYS A 86 14.97 6.72 7.26
CA LYS A 86 15.00 6.85 8.73
C LYS A 86 15.88 5.78 9.40
N ALA A 87 15.86 4.55 8.91
CA ALA A 87 16.73 3.49 9.42
C ALA A 87 18.21 3.80 9.17
N LEU A 88 18.56 4.29 7.99
CA LEU A 88 19.92 4.71 7.65
C LEU A 88 20.40 5.89 8.51
N GLU A 89 19.54 6.87 8.77
CA GLU A 89 19.86 8.00 9.64
C GLU A 89 20.13 7.54 11.08
N ARG A 90 19.32 6.61 11.61
CA ARG A 90 19.54 6.02 12.94
C ARG A 90 20.86 5.26 13.03
N LEU A 91 21.17 4.43 12.04
CA LEU A 91 22.42 3.68 12.00
C LEU A 91 23.65 4.62 12.01
N ARG A 92 23.61 5.68 11.21
CA ARG A 92 24.67 6.70 11.18
C ARG A 92 24.82 7.44 12.52
N ALA A 93 23.71 7.72 13.20
CA ALA A 93 23.74 8.36 14.51
C ALA A 93 24.36 7.43 15.57
N GLU A 94 24.08 6.13 15.51
CA GLU A 94 24.68 5.12 16.39
C GLU A 94 26.19 4.98 16.14
N ASP A 95 26.62 4.91 14.87
CA ASP A 95 28.04 4.87 14.48
C ASP A 95 28.79 6.14 14.94
N GLY A 96 28.18 7.31 14.79
CA GLY A 96 28.75 8.58 15.24
C GLY A 96 28.91 8.65 16.77
N ASN A 97 27.92 8.16 17.52
CA ASN A 97 28.00 8.08 18.99
C ASN A 97 29.01 7.05 19.48
N ALA A 98 29.14 5.91 18.79
CA ALA A 98 30.13 4.88 19.11
C ALA A 98 31.57 5.39 18.91
N ALA A 99 31.81 6.22 17.89
CA ALA A 99 33.09 6.88 17.66
C ALA A 99 33.43 7.90 18.77
N HIS A 100 32.48 8.77 19.15
CA HIS A 100 32.69 9.77 20.21
C HIS A 100 32.91 9.14 21.60
N SER A 101 32.28 7.99 21.87
CA SER A 101 32.43 7.27 23.13
C SER A 101 33.81 6.61 23.27
N ARG A 102 34.51 6.31 22.17
CA ARG A 102 35.86 5.74 22.17
C ARG A 102 36.96 6.77 22.38
N GLU A 103 36.76 8.02 21.97
CA GLU A 103 37.73 9.11 22.20
C GLU A 103 37.72 9.66 23.63
N GLN A 104 36.67 9.43 24.42
CA GLN A 104 36.61 9.89 25.82
C GLN A 104 37.24 8.95 26.85
N ILE A 105 37.68 7.74 26.44
CA ILE A 105 38.29 6.74 27.34
C ILE A 105 39.78 6.50 26.99
N GLY A 106 40.33 7.25 26.03
CA GLY A 106 41.77 7.26 25.69
C GLY A 106 42.48 8.46 26.29
#